data_AF-A0A953EP10-F1
#
_entry.id   AF-A0A953EP10-F1
#
_cell.length_a   1.000
_cell.length_b   1.000
_cell.length_c   1.000
_cell.angle_alpha   90.00
_cell.angle_beta   90.00
_cell.angle_gamma   90.00
#
_symmetry.space_group_name_H-M   'P 1'
#
loop_
_entity.id
_entity.type
_entity.pdbx_description
1 polymer ?
#
loop_
_entity_poly.entity_id
_entity_poly.type
_entity_poly.pdbx_seq_one_letter_code
_entity_poly.pdbx_strand_id
1 'polypeptide(L)'
;MKNRIKKFRQVFTQVLVVAAVLTLSNVVFAQGPIFTGDASNLSNIIRESLKLMAIVLFCLGAVGVAWAIYNKMTGKEWGNQAFGSLLAFAFGTIVAVFWQLAQGRAVGVDTNF
;
A
#
# COMPACT_ATOMS: atom_id res chain seq x y z
N MET A 1 26.59 -15.23 -17.42
CA MET A 1 25.41 -14.32 -17.20
C MET A 1 24.49 -14.79 -16.06
N LYS A 2 24.20 -16.09 -15.91
CA LYS A 2 23.35 -16.67 -14.83
C LYS A 2 23.68 -16.21 -13.39
N ASN A 3 24.96 -16.05 -13.04
CA ASN A 3 25.36 -15.66 -11.68
C ASN A 3 25.08 -14.19 -11.33
N ARG A 4 25.06 -13.28 -12.32
CA ARG A 4 24.72 -11.86 -12.07
C ARG A 4 23.22 -11.70 -11.80
N ILE A 5 22.39 -12.48 -12.49
CA ILE A 5 20.93 -12.49 -12.31
C ILE A 5 20.54 -13.03 -10.92
N LYS A 6 21.25 -14.05 -10.42
CA LYS A 6 21.04 -14.59 -9.06
C LYS A 6 21.41 -13.58 -7.98
N LYS A 7 22.56 -12.91 -8.10
CA LYS A 7 22.96 -11.84 -7.17
C LYS A 7 21.95 -10.68 -7.17
N PHE A 8 21.47 -10.28 -8.35
CA PHE A 8 20.48 -9.21 -8.46
C PHE A 8 19.15 -9.58 -7.78
N ARG A 9 18.66 -10.82 -7.95
CA ARG A 9 17.47 -11.31 -7.22
C ARG A 9 17.67 -11.30 -5.71
N GLN A 10 18.83 -11.74 -5.21
CA GLN A 10 19.09 -11.75 -3.76
C GLN A 10 19.08 -10.33 -3.16
N VAL A 11 19.76 -9.38 -3.82
CA VAL A 11 19.77 -7.98 -3.38
C VAL A 11 18.36 -7.39 -3.41
N PHE A 12 17.60 -7.67 -4.46
CA PHE A 12 16.22 -7.18 -4.58
C PHE A 12 15.32 -7.73 -3.47
N THR A 13 15.41 -9.03 -3.16
CA THR A 13 14.64 -9.64 -2.07
C THR A 13 15.01 -9.05 -0.70
N GLN A 14 16.29 -8.78 -0.46
CA GLN A 14 16.76 -8.17 0.80
C GLN A 14 16.22 -6.74 0.96
N VAL A 15 16.27 -5.93 -0.10
CA VAL A 15 15.71 -4.57 -0.11
C VAL A 15 14.19 -4.59 0.13
N LEU A 16 13.48 -5.56 -0.45
CA LEU A 16 12.04 -5.73 -0.27
C LEU A 16 11.66 -6.03 1.18
N VAL A 17 12.43 -6.91 1.84
CA VAL A 17 12.20 -7.26 3.25
C VAL A 17 12.46 -6.06 4.16
N VAL A 18 13.53 -5.32 3.93
CA VAL A 18 13.84 -4.11 4.71
C VAL A 18 12.76 -3.04 4.51
N ALA A 19 12.32 -2.82 3.27
CA ALA A 19 11.23 -1.90 2.97
C ALA A 19 9.90 -2.31 3.62
N ALA A 20 9.59 -3.61 3.66
CA ALA A 20 8.41 -4.13 4.35
C ALA A 20 8.48 -3.91 5.87
N VAL A 21 9.64 -4.16 6.48
CA VAL A 21 9.84 -3.93 7.93
C VAL A 21 9.70 -2.45 8.28
N LEU A 22 10.29 -1.55 7.48
CA LEU A 22 10.22 -0.10 7.72
C LEU A 22 8.82 0.47 7.49
N THR A 23 8.03 -0.09 6.58
CA THR A 23 6.65 0.38 6.33
C THR A 23 5.67 -0.15 7.37
N LEU A 24 5.85 -1.38 7.85
CA LEU A 24 4.97 -2.01 8.84
C LEU A 24 5.27 -1.56 10.27
N SER A 25 6.51 -1.18 10.60
CA SER A 25 6.87 -0.71 11.93
C SER A 25 6.16 0.60 12.31
N ASN A 26 5.88 1.48 11.34
CA ASN A 26 5.15 2.73 11.56
C ASN A 26 3.69 2.52 12.00
N VAL A 27 3.07 1.38 11.65
CA VAL A 27 1.68 1.06 12.05
C VAL A 27 1.60 0.70 13.53
N VAL A 28 2.66 0.12 14.10
CA VAL A 28 2.68 -0.34 15.49
C VAL A 28 2.82 0.82 16.48
N PHE A 29 3.50 1.90 16.10
CA PHE A 29 3.71 3.07 16.97
C PHE A 29 2.59 4.13 16.91
N ALA A 30 1.56 3.94 16.08
CA ALA A 30 0.45 4.90 15.94
C ALA A 30 -0.70 4.71 16.95
N GLN A 31 -0.59 3.76 17.90
CA GLN A 31 -1.67 3.46 18.86
C GLN A 31 -1.67 4.44 20.04
N GLY A 32 -2.39 5.58 19.90
CA GLY A 32 -2.86 6.40 21.00
C GLY A 32 -4.19 5.90 21.60
N PRO A 33 -4.64 6.41 22.76
CA PRO A 33 -5.84 5.93 23.45
C PRO A 33 -7.10 5.99 22.56
N ILE A 34 -7.75 4.83 22.37
CA ILE A 34 -8.84 4.63 21.39
C ILE A 34 -10.19 5.21 21.86
N PHE A 35 -10.34 5.55 23.15
CA PHE A 35 -11.59 6.02 23.75
C PHE A 35 -11.40 7.32 24.54
N THR A 36 -11.14 8.43 23.86
CA THR A 36 -11.42 9.78 24.40
C THR A 36 -12.54 10.38 23.54
N GLY A 37 -13.62 10.82 24.20
CA GLY A 37 -14.92 11.14 23.61
C GLY A 37 -15.00 12.41 22.75
N ASP A 38 -14.04 12.63 21.86
CA ASP A 38 -14.03 13.74 20.92
C ASP A 38 -14.34 13.26 19.50
N ALA A 39 -15.37 13.83 18.87
CA ALA A 39 -15.75 13.54 17.47
C ALA A 39 -14.60 13.77 16.45
N SER A 40 -13.55 14.49 16.85
CA SER A 40 -12.29 14.63 16.10
C SER A 40 -11.50 13.32 15.99
N ASN A 41 -11.57 12.43 16.98
CA ASN A 41 -10.86 11.15 16.95
C ASN A 41 -11.43 10.21 15.89
N LEU A 42 -12.76 10.16 15.74
CA LEU A 42 -13.40 9.31 14.71
C LEU A 42 -12.98 9.74 13.30
N SER A 43 -12.94 11.05 13.04
CA SER A 43 -12.56 11.60 11.74
C SER A 43 -11.09 11.36 11.42
N ASN A 44 -10.20 11.46 12.42
CA ASN A 44 -8.79 11.09 12.25
C ASN A 44 -8.61 9.59 12.02
N ILE A 45 -9.31 8.74 12.78
CA ILE A 45 -9.27 7.28 12.61
C ILE A 45 -9.74 6.88 11.20
N ILE A 46 -10.80 7.51 10.67
CA ILE A 46 -11.29 7.22 9.31
C ILE A 46 -10.23 7.61 8.25
N ARG A 47 -9.55 8.75 8.42
CA ARG A 47 -8.46 9.15 7.51
C ARG A 47 -7.28 8.19 7.58
N GLU A 48 -6.89 7.77 8.78
CA GLU A 48 -5.72 6.94 8.98
C GLU A 48 -5.96 5.48 8.54
N SER A 49 -7.17 4.96 8.79
CA SER A 49 -7.62 3.66 8.29
C SER A 49 -7.79 3.62 6.77
N LEU A 50 -8.30 4.69 6.13
CA LEU A 50 -8.39 4.78 4.67
C LEU A 50 -7.00 4.79 4.01
N LYS A 51 -6.02 5.50 4.60
CA LYS A 51 -4.62 5.47 4.15
C LYS A 51 -4.04 4.06 4.24
N LEU A 52 -4.27 3.38 5.37
CA LEU A 52 -3.75 2.04 5.63
C LEU A 52 -4.38 1.01 4.68
N MET A 53 -5.69 1.09 4.44
CA MET A 53 -6.39 0.27 3.45
C MET A 53 -5.78 0.42 2.06
N ALA A 54 -5.54 1.65 1.60
CA ALA A 54 -4.90 1.89 0.30
C ALA A 54 -3.52 1.23 0.23
N ILE A 55 -2.66 1.44 1.23
CA ILE A 55 -1.31 0.87 1.28
C ILE A 55 -1.36 -0.67 1.26
N VAL A 56 -2.25 -1.29 2.03
CA VAL A 56 -2.40 -2.75 2.06
C VAL A 56 -2.83 -3.29 0.69
N LEU A 57 -3.77 -2.62 0.01
CA LEU A 57 -4.19 -2.97 -1.35
C LEU A 57 -3.05 -2.84 -2.37
N PHE A 58 -2.24 -1.79 -2.27
CA PHE A 58 -1.04 -1.63 -3.11
C PHE A 58 0.00 -2.72 -2.85
N CYS A 59 0.22 -3.10 -1.58
CA CYS A 59 1.12 -4.19 -1.21
C CYS A 59 0.62 -5.54 -1.74
N LEU A 60 -0.67 -5.84 -1.61
CA LEU A 60 -1.27 -7.07 -2.14
C LEU A 60 -1.20 -7.12 -3.68
N GLY A 61 -1.42 -5.99 -4.35
CA GLY A 61 -1.20 -5.86 -5.79
C GLY A 61 0.25 -6.17 -6.19
N ALA A 62 1.23 -5.60 -5.49
CA ALA A 62 2.64 -5.84 -5.77
C ALA A 62 3.05 -7.30 -5.57
N VAL A 63 2.58 -7.95 -4.50
CA VAL A 63 2.79 -9.37 -4.25
C VAL A 63 2.14 -10.23 -5.33
N GLY A 64 0.92 -9.89 -5.75
CA GLY A 64 0.22 -10.59 -6.83
C GLY A 64 0.93 -10.48 -8.18
N VAL A 65 1.51 -9.32 -8.52
CA VAL A 65 2.33 -9.15 -9.73
C VAL A 65 3.62 -9.97 -9.63
N ALA A 66 4.31 -9.95 -8.49
CA ALA A 66 5.50 -10.75 -8.27
C ALA A 66 5.22 -12.25 -8.41
N TRP A 67 4.06 -12.71 -7.91
CA TRP A 67 3.60 -14.09 -8.03
C TRP A 67 3.21 -14.45 -9.47
N ALA A 68 2.57 -13.53 -10.21
CA ALA A 68 2.25 -13.71 -11.61
C ALA A 68 3.52 -13.82 -12.48
N ILE A 69 4.55 -13.01 -12.20
CA ILE A 69 5.86 -13.10 -12.87
C ILE A 69 6.53 -14.45 -12.56
N TYR A 70 6.47 -14.90 -11.30
CA TYR A 70 6.97 -16.23 -10.92
C TYR A 70 6.25 -17.36 -11.64
N ASN A 71 4.92 -17.28 -11.79
CA ASN A 71 4.13 -18.28 -12.50
C ASN A 71 4.36 -18.26 -14.01
N LYS A 72 4.57 -17.08 -14.61
CA LYS A 72 4.99 -16.94 -16.00
C LYS A 72 6.35 -17.60 -16.25
N MET A 73 7.28 -17.50 -15.31
CA MET A 73 8.60 -18.15 -15.40
C MET A 73 8.55 -19.67 -15.21
N THR A 74 7.53 -20.20 -14.54
CA THR A 74 7.38 -21.64 -14.24
C THR A 74 6.40 -22.36 -15.18
N GLY A 75 5.89 -21.67 -16.21
CA GLY A 75 4.96 -22.24 -17.20
C GLY A 75 3.55 -22.51 -16.64
N LYS A 76 3.22 -21.97 -15.47
CA LYS A 76 1.90 -22.11 -14.84
C LYS A 76 0.97 -21.00 -15.29
N GLU A 77 -0.34 -21.22 -15.11
CA GLU A 77 -1.35 -20.21 -15.35
C GLU A 77 -1.05 -18.95 -14.51
N TRP A 78 -0.77 -17.84 -15.21
CA TRP A 78 -0.36 -16.56 -14.62
C TRP A 78 -1.43 -15.47 -14.77
N GLY A 79 -2.35 -15.65 -15.74
CA GLY A 79 -3.35 -14.65 -16.12
C GLY A 79 -4.25 -14.26 -14.96
N ASN A 80 -4.74 -15.22 -14.18
CA ASN A 80 -5.66 -14.96 -13.07
C ASN A 80 -5.02 -14.12 -11.95
N GLN A 81 -3.72 -14.30 -11.69
CA GLN A 81 -2.99 -13.53 -10.67
C GLN A 81 -2.53 -12.16 -11.19
N ALA A 82 -2.18 -12.06 -12.47
CA ALA A 82 -1.90 -10.78 -13.12
C ALA A 82 -3.17 -9.90 -13.17
N PHE A 83 -4.33 -10.48 -13.47
CA PHE A 83 -5.59 -9.77 -13.47
C PHE A 83 -6.04 -9.38 -12.06
N GLY A 84 -5.96 -10.31 -11.10
CA GLY A 84 -6.27 -10.01 -9.69
C GLY A 84 -5.38 -8.93 -9.09
N SER A 85 -4.09 -8.90 -9.45
CA SER A 85 -3.18 -7.84 -9.00
C SER A 85 -3.45 -6.50 -9.66
N LEU A 86 -3.78 -6.47 -10.96
CA LEU A 86 -4.20 -5.26 -11.66
C LEU A 86 -5.46 -4.65 -11.02
N LEU A 87 -6.43 -5.48 -10.66
CA LEU A 87 -7.63 -5.06 -9.94
C LEU A 87 -7.32 -4.56 -8.52
N ALA A 88 -6.40 -5.21 -7.80
CA ALA A 88 -5.97 -4.74 -6.48
C ALA A 88 -5.29 -3.36 -6.55
N PHE A 89 -4.48 -3.10 -7.58
CA PHE A 89 -3.91 -1.79 -7.84
C PHE A 89 -4.99 -0.75 -8.18
N ALA A 90 -5.93 -1.09 -9.08
CA ALA A 90 -7.04 -0.20 -9.43
C ALA A 90 -7.90 0.15 -8.22
N PHE A 91 -8.27 -0.83 -7.40
CA PHE A 91 -9.06 -0.58 -6.19
C PHE A 91 -8.26 0.20 -5.13
N GLY A 92 -6.96 -0.10 -4.97
CA GLY A 92 -6.05 0.69 -4.13
C GLY A 92 -5.98 2.16 -4.54
N THR A 93 -5.94 2.46 -5.84
CA THR A 93 -5.99 3.85 -6.34
C THR A 93 -7.31 4.55 -6.02
N ILE A 94 -8.44 3.85 -6.13
CA ILE A 94 -9.76 4.39 -5.78
C ILE A 94 -9.80 4.75 -4.29
N VAL A 95 -9.38 3.83 -3.41
CA VAL A 95 -9.35 4.07 -1.96
C VAL A 95 -8.40 5.21 -1.60
N ALA A 96 -7.26 5.36 -2.31
CA ALA A 96 -6.35 6.48 -2.12
C ALA A 96 -6.97 7.84 -2.52
N VAL A 97 -7.78 7.89 -3.58
CA VAL A 97 -8.53 9.09 -3.95
C VAL A 97 -9.60 9.42 -2.90
N PHE A 98 -10.31 8.41 -2.40
CA PHE A 98 -11.26 8.59 -1.30
C PHE A 98 -10.60 9.09 -0.02
N TRP A 99 -9.37 8.64 0.27
CA TRP A 99 -8.57 9.20 1.36
C TRP A 99 -8.29 10.70 1.16
N GLN A 100 -7.91 11.13 -0.04
CA GLN A 100 -7.70 12.55 -0.34
C GLN A 100 -8.99 13.38 -0.21
N LEU A 101 -10.14 12.80 -0.58
CA LEU A 101 -11.45 13.45 -0.43
C LEU A 101 -11.89 13.51 1.04
N ALA A 102 -11.67 12.43 1.81
CA ALA A 102 -12.00 12.33 3.23
C ALA A 102 -11.12 13.22 4.12
N GLN A 103 -9.97 13.66 3.62
CA GLN A 103 -9.17 14.70 4.28
C GLN A 103 -9.86 16.06 4.30
N GLY A 104 -10.91 16.24 3.49
CA GLY A 104 -11.36 17.56 3.14
C GLY A 104 -10.21 18.23 2.39
N ARG A 105 -10.38 18.50 1.10
CA ARG A 105 -9.59 19.56 0.52
C ARG A 105 -9.98 20.81 1.31
N ALA A 106 -9.23 21.14 2.36
CA ALA A 106 -8.98 22.52 2.72
C ALA A 106 -8.42 23.11 1.43
N VAL A 107 -9.34 23.61 0.60
CA VAL A 107 -9.02 24.71 -0.29
C VAL A 107 -8.47 25.74 0.68
N GLY A 108 -7.15 25.79 0.80
CA GLY A 108 -6.48 26.94 1.36
C GLY A 108 -6.82 28.07 0.40
N VAL A 109 -8.00 28.65 0.59
CA VAL A 109 -8.30 29.95 0.02
C VAL A 109 -7.32 30.84 0.74
N ASP A 110 -6.25 31.24 0.05
CA ASP A 110 -5.39 32.33 0.46
C ASP A 110 -6.29 33.57 0.58
N THR A 111 -6.88 33.76 1.77
CA THR A 111 -7.49 35.01 2.16
C THR A 111 -6.37 35.94 2.63
N ASN A 112 -5.45 36.27 1.72
CA ASN A 112 -4.60 37.45 1.86
C ASN A 112 -5.49 38.66 1.59
N PHE A 113 -6.13 39.15 2.65
CA PHE A 113 -6.61 40.52 2.74
C PHE A 113 -5.49 41.36 3.36
#